data_AF-A0A2G8KYL9-F1
#
_entry.id   AF-A0A2G8KYL9-F1
#
_cell.length_a   1.000
_cell.length_b   1.000
_cell.length_c   1.000
_cell.angle_alpha   90.00
_cell.angle_beta   90.00
_cell.angle_gamma   90.00
#
_symmetry.space_group_name_H-M   'P 1'
#
loop_
_entity.id
_entity.type
_entity.pdbx_description
1 polymer ?
#
loop_
_entity_poly.entity_id
_entity_poly.type
_entity_poly.pdbx_seq_one_letter_code
_entity_poly.pdbx_strand_id
1 'polypeptide(L)'
;MPNLCFIALQITKIQKYGCQSWNNEIAQHLVTDEALRLENFYMFRYDREYSANGGGLITYVSKEWAICRPKVSVTLSTPHIELLAVSARPRFLPSGTSSIIIVNIYTRPTSNFPVADAEMKKALTKILKNNPRSNIIILGDINRNRVPLLETMGYKNLVNFITYKYPRSQATLDAVYVKDDNYQARNYIP
;
A
#
# COMPACT_ATOMS: atom_id res chain seq x y z
N MET A 1 1.59 18.31 11.53
CA MET A 1 2.51 17.20 11.82
C MET A 1 3.80 17.44 11.03
N PRO A 2 4.79 18.15 11.61
CA PRO A 2 6.10 18.20 10.96
C PRO A 2 6.60 16.75 10.86
N ASN A 3 7.06 16.32 9.68
CA ASN A 3 7.63 14.99 9.37
C ASN A 3 6.69 13.87 8.85
N LEU A 4 5.43 14.15 8.48
CA LEU A 4 4.61 13.11 7.81
C LEU A 4 5.03 12.93 6.34
N CYS A 5 5.62 11.77 6.02
CA CYS A 5 6.18 11.48 4.69
C CYS A 5 5.10 11.02 3.68
N PHE A 6 4.26 10.07 4.07
CA PHE A 6 3.21 9.50 3.22
C PHE A 6 2.10 8.88 4.07
N ILE A 7 0.95 8.66 3.44
CA ILE A 7 -0.22 7.96 4.01
C ILE A 7 -0.61 6.86 3.02
N ALA A 8 -0.90 5.65 3.51
CA ALA A 8 -1.46 4.58 2.70
C ALA A 8 -2.81 4.17 3.28
N LEU A 9 -3.84 4.17 2.43
CA LEU A 9 -5.19 3.75 2.78
C LEU A 9 -5.54 2.51 1.97
N GLN A 10 -6.20 1.56 2.62
CA GLN A 10 -6.77 0.35 2.04
C GLN A 10 -8.28 0.33 2.29
N ILE A 11 -9.01 -0.46 1.49
CA ILE A 11 -10.45 -0.62 1.61
C ILE A 11 -11.15 0.75 1.58
N THR A 12 -10.77 1.59 0.62
CA THR A 12 -11.35 2.94 0.49
C THR A 12 -12.83 2.90 0.13
N LYS A 13 -13.30 1.81 -0.50
CA LYS A 13 -14.70 1.60 -0.94
C LYS A 13 -15.26 2.72 -1.82
N ILE A 14 -14.38 3.49 -2.45
CA ILE A 14 -14.75 4.55 -3.39
C ILE A 14 -14.44 4.13 -4.82
N GLN A 15 -15.17 4.74 -5.76
CA GLN A 15 -15.00 4.50 -7.19
C GLN A 15 -15.02 5.81 -7.97
N LYS A 16 -14.23 5.88 -9.04
CA LYS A 16 -14.13 7.05 -9.88
C LYS A 16 -15.38 7.14 -10.75
N TYR A 17 -15.84 8.37 -10.97
CA TYR A 17 -16.97 8.62 -11.86
C TYR A 17 -16.65 8.09 -13.26
N GLY A 18 -17.56 7.32 -13.85
CA GLY A 18 -17.39 6.74 -15.19
C GLY A 18 -16.49 5.51 -15.28
N CYS A 19 -15.98 4.96 -14.17
CA CYS A 19 -15.44 3.60 -14.18
C CYS A 19 -16.57 2.61 -14.47
N GLN A 20 -16.37 1.71 -15.44
CA GLN A 20 -17.35 0.69 -15.80
C GLN A 20 -17.73 -0.11 -14.55
N SER A 21 -19.04 -0.19 -14.28
CA SER A 21 -19.61 -1.07 -13.26
C SER A 21 -19.17 -2.51 -13.55
N TRP A 22 -18.38 -3.09 -12.65
CA TRP A 22 -18.00 -4.49 -12.77
C TRP A 22 -19.22 -5.39 -12.49
N ASN A 23 -19.49 -6.33 -13.39
CA ASN A 23 -20.45 -7.43 -13.22
C ASN A 23 -21.85 -7.00 -12.71
N ASN A 24 -22.42 -5.90 -13.20
CA ASN A 24 -23.71 -5.37 -12.77
C ASN A 24 -23.77 -4.99 -11.26
N GLU A 25 -22.63 -4.85 -10.59
CA GLU A 25 -22.60 -4.32 -9.23
C GLU A 25 -22.71 -2.80 -9.26
N ILE A 26 -23.55 -2.25 -8.38
CA ILE A 26 -23.75 -0.81 -8.23
C ILE A 26 -22.52 -0.23 -7.51
N ALA A 27 -21.93 0.80 -8.10
CA ALA A 27 -20.87 1.58 -7.47
C ALA A 27 -21.31 2.07 -6.08
N GLN A 28 -20.58 1.71 -5.03
CA GLN A 28 -21.00 2.05 -3.66
C GLN A 28 -20.88 3.55 -3.38
N HIS A 29 -19.72 4.14 -3.67
CA HIS A 29 -19.46 5.57 -3.42
C HIS A 29 -18.67 6.18 -4.57
N LEU A 30 -19.36 6.92 -5.43
CA LEU A 30 -18.72 7.69 -6.50
C LEU A 30 -18.11 8.97 -5.92
N VAL A 31 -16.79 9.08 -5.98
CA VAL A 31 -16.04 10.22 -5.44
C VAL A 31 -15.05 10.70 -6.48
N THR A 32 -14.99 12.01 -6.71
CA THR A 32 -14.03 12.60 -7.66
C THR A 32 -12.64 12.73 -7.03
N ASP A 33 -11.61 12.85 -7.88
CA ASP A 33 -10.23 12.98 -7.38
C ASP A 33 -10.02 14.33 -6.66
N GLU A 34 -10.80 15.36 -7.00
CA GLU A 34 -10.78 16.68 -6.34
C GLU A 34 -11.23 16.59 -4.88
N ALA A 35 -12.27 15.79 -4.60
CA ALA A 35 -12.81 15.63 -3.25
C ALA A 35 -11.85 14.90 -2.29
N LEU A 36 -10.91 14.12 -2.83
CA LEU A 36 -9.91 13.36 -2.08
C LEU A 36 -8.58 14.12 -1.93
N ARG A 37 -8.45 15.28 -2.59
CA ARG A 37 -7.17 15.98 -2.67
C ARG A 37 -6.81 16.63 -1.34
N LEU A 38 -5.68 16.20 -0.77
CA LEU A 38 -5.03 16.89 0.34
C LEU A 38 -4.03 17.91 -0.22
N GLU A 39 -4.16 19.18 0.16
CA GLU A 39 -3.36 20.29 -0.41
C GLU A 39 -1.85 20.04 -0.36
N ASN A 40 -1.35 19.48 0.73
CA ASN A 40 0.08 19.26 0.97
C ASN A 40 0.59 17.90 0.47
N PHE A 41 -0.23 17.13 -0.27
CA PHE A 41 0.14 15.80 -0.74
C PHE A 41 -0.07 15.63 -2.25
N TYR A 42 0.74 14.77 -2.85
CA TYR A 42 0.43 14.12 -4.12
C TYR A 42 -0.44 12.90 -3.83
N MET A 43 -1.61 12.81 -4.47
CA MET A 43 -2.52 11.68 -4.35
C MET A 43 -2.33 10.70 -5.50
N PHE A 44 -2.29 9.41 -5.18
CA PHE A 44 -2.32 8.29 -6.10
C PHE A 44 -3.44 7.35 -5.68
N ARG A 45 -4.43 7.16 -6.55
CA ARG A 45 -5.62 6.36 -6.30
C ARG A 45 -5.62 5.16 -7.22
N TYR A 46 -6.03 4.02 -6.71
CA TYR A 46 -6.27 2.82 -7.49
C TYR A 46 -7.54 2.14 -6.99
N ASP A 47 -8.61 2.25 -7.78
CA ASP A 47 -9.89 1.64 -7.46
C ASP A 47 -9.86 0.15 -7.82
N ARG A 48 -10.65 -0.64 -7.09
CA ARG A 48 -10.71 -2.07 -7.31
C ARG A 48 -11.32 -2.40 -8.67
N GLU A 49 -10.71 -3.32 -9.40
CA GLU A 49 -11.15 -3.74 -10.75
C GLU A 49 -11.96 -5.05 -10.75
N TYR A 50 -12.42 -5.60 -9.63
CA TYR A 50 -13.05 -6.96 -9.65
C TYR A 50 -14.35 -7.09 -8.86
N SER A 51 -14.70 -6.08 -8.05
CA SER A 51 -15.97 -6.03 -7.32
C SER A 51 -16.20 -4.63 -6.77
N ALA A 52 -17.43 -4.15 -6.79
CA ALA A 52 -17.89 -2.98 -6.05
C ALA A 52 -18.00 -3.22 -4.54
N ASN A 53 -17.99 -4.48 -4.08
CA ASN A 53 -18.05 -4.85 -2.66
C ASN A 53 -16.75 -4.64 -1.87
N GLY A 54 -16.13 -3.47 -2.02
CA GLY A 54 -14.99 -3.00 -1.23
C GLY A 54 -13.63 -3.13 -1.92
N GLY A 55 -12.56 -2.89 -1.16
CA GLY A 55 -11.20 -2.74 -1.68
C GLY A 55 -10.88 -1.30 -2.06
N GLY A 56 -9.94 -1.12 -2.98
CA GLY A 56 -9.42 0.18 -3.38
C GLY A 56 -8.29 0.68 -2.48
N LEU A 57 -7.32 1.34 -3.11
CA LEU A 57 -6.09 1.82 -2.48
C LEU A 57 -5.90 3.30 -2.77
N ILE A 58 -5.41 4.04 -1.78
CA ILE A 58 -4.88 5.39 -2.00
C ILE A 58 -3.53 5.52 -1.30
N THR A 59 -2.57 6.12 -1.99
CA THR A 59 -1.29 6.52 -1.42
C THR A 59 -1.16 8.04 -1.56
N TYR A 60 -0.98 8.75 -0.45
CA TYR A 60 -0.63 10.16 -0.42
C TYR A 60 0.85 10.31 -0.12
N VAL A 61 1.55 11.18 -0.83
CA VAL A 61 2.97 11.47 -0.59
C VAL A 61 3.15 12.96 -0.34
N SER A 62 3.80 13.34 0.76
CA SER A 62 4.00 14.74 1.15
C SER A 62 4.83 15.50 0.10
N LYS A 63 4.35 16.68 -0.28
CA LYS A 63 5.06 17.61 -1.19
C LYS A 63 6.33 18.20 -0.56
N GLU A 64 6.37 18.29 0.77
CA GLU A 64 7.56 18.74 1.50
C GLU A 64 8.62 17.64 1.54
N TRP A 65 8.21 16.38 1.67
CA TRP A 65 9.11 15.25 1.74
C TRP A 65 9.74 14.89 0.39
N ALA A 66 8.95 14.89 -0.68
CA ALA A 66 9.42 14.55 -2.03
C ALA A 66 10.00 15.77 -2.77
N ILE A 67 11.15 15.60 -3.44
CA ILE A 67 11.78 16.66 -4.23
C ILE A 67 11.02 16.96 -5.53
N CYS A 68 10.30 15.97 -6.05
CA CYS A 68 9.51 16.06 -7.28
C CYS A 68 8.25 15.21 -7.16
N ARG A 69 7.33 15.34 -8.13
CA ARG A 69 6.10 14.53 -8.18
C ARG A 69 6.46 13.03 -8.27
N PRO A 70 6.00 12.19 -7.34
CA PRO A 70 6.19 10.74 -7.41
C PRO A 70 5.54 10.12 -8.64
N LYS A 71 5.94 8.90 -8.99
CA LYS A 71 5.42 8.15 -10.14
C LYS A 71 4.84 6.81 -9.70
N VAL A 72 3.72 6.43 -10.32
CA VAL A 72 3.19 5.07 -10.19
C VAL A 72 4.15 4.11 -10.91
N SER A 73 4.60 3.07 -10.20
CA SER A 73 5.54 2.06 -10.72
C SER A 73 4.80 0.82 -11.21
N VAL A 74 3.93 0.27 -10.36
CA VAL A 74 3.13 -0.92 -10.64
C VAL A 74 1.79 -0.78 -9.94
N THR A 75 0.72 -1.15 -10.64
CA THR A 75 -0.58 -1.44 -10.06
C THR A 75 -0.94 -2.89 -10.35
N LEU A 76 -1.74 -3.48 -9.47
CA LEU A 76 -2.26 -4.83 -9.61
C LEU A 76 -3.58 -4.88 -8.88
N SER A 77 -4.64 -5.29 -9.56
CA SER A 77 -5.88 -5.71 -8.94
C SER A 77 -6.11 -7.15 -9.38
N THR A 78 -6.48 -8.02 -8.43
CA THR A 78 -6.91 -9.39 -8.69
C THR A 78 -7.98 -9.72 -7.64
N PRO A 79 -8.71 -10.84 -7.79
CA PRO A 79 -9.61 -11.32 -6.74
C PRO A 79 -8.96 -11.45 -5.35
N HIS A 80 -7.65 -11.73 -5.28
CA HIS A 80 -6.95 -12.08 -4.04
C HIS A 80 -6.03 -10.98 -3.48
N ILE A 81 -5.55 -10.05 -4.31
CA ILE A 81 -4.65 -8.98 -3.91
C ILE A 81 -4.88 -7.71 -4.71
N GLU A 82 -4.76 -6.56 -4.05
CA GLU A 82 -4.60 -5.24 -4.65
C GLU A 82 -3.23 -4.68 -4.25
N LEU A 83 -2.57 -3.98 -5.18
CA LEU A 83 -1.28 -3.35 -4.96
C LEU A 83 -1.15 -2.04 -5.74
N LEU A 84 -0.70 -0.99 -5.07
CA LEU A 84 -0.36 0.31 -5.64
C LEU A 84 1.06 0.69 -5.20
N ALA A 85 2.01 0.61 -6.13
CA ALA A 85 3.40 1.00 -5.91
C ALA A 85 3.68 2.40 -6.44
N VAL A 86 4.14 3.30 -5.57
CA VAL A 86 4.49 4.69 -5.88
C VAL A 86 5.97 4.92 -5.56
N SER A 87 6.75 5.31 -6.57
CA SER A 87 8.15 5.71 -6.41
C SER A 87 8.24 7.21 -6.15
N ALA A 88 8.77 7.56 -4.98
CA ALA A 88 9.03 8.93 -4.56
C ALA A 88 10.53 9.13 -4.36
N ARG A 89 11.04 10.33 -4.68
CA ARG A 89 12.41 10.72 -4.34
C ARG A 89 12.35 11.72 -3.18
N PRO A 90 12.67 11.29 -1.94
CA PRO A 90 12.78 12.19 -0.81
C PRO A 90 13.86 13.24 -1.03
N ARG A 91 13.75 14.38 -0.34
CA ARG A 91 14.79 15.42 -0.30
C ARG A 91 16.08 14.94 0.35
N PHE A 92 15.94 14.04 1.33
CA PHE A 92 17.05 13.42 2.05
C PHE A 92 16.98 11.90 1.89
N LEU A 93 18.03 11.33 1.33
CA LEU A 93 18.17 9.89 1.10
C LEU A 93 19.53 9.43 1.62
N PRO A 94 19.62 8.19 2.15
CA PRO A 94 20.91 7.56 2.38
C PRO A 94 21.74 7.47 1.09
N SER A 95 23.07 7.52 1.22
CA SER A 95 23.98 7.37 0.08
C SER A 95 23.68 6.07 -0.67
N GLY A 96 23.76 6.11 -2.01
CA GLY A 96 23.48 4.97 -2.88
C GLY A 96 22.00 4.72 -3.18
N THR A 97 21.06 5.32 -2.43
CA THR A 97 19.62 5.19 -2.67
C THR A 97 19.13 6.29 -3.62
N SER A 98 18.38 5.90 -4.64
CA SER A 98 17.85 6.82 -5.68
C SER A 98 16.41 7.24 -5.45
N SER A 99 15.61 6.39 -4.81
CA SER A 99 14.19 6.63 -4.49
C SER A 99 13.70 5.68 -3.39
N ILE A 100 12.53 5.97 -2.83
CA ILE A 100 11.76 5.06 -1.97
C ILE A 100 10.50 4.66 -2.74
N ILE A 101 10.24 3.35 -2.81
CA ILE A 101 9.03 2.79 -3.42
C ILE A 101 8.10 2.36 -2.30
N ILE A 102 6.97 3.05 -2.20
CA ILE A 102 5.89 2.77 -1.27
C ILE A 102 4.95 1.79 -1.97
N VAL A 103 4.90 0.55 -1.48
CA VAL A 103 4.04 -0.51 -2.01
C VAL A 103 2.87 -0.69 -1.04
N ASN A 104 1.75 -0.05 -1.36
CA ASN A 104 0.50 -0.18 -0.63
C ASN A 104 -0.20 -1.47 -1.09
N ILE A 105 -0.49 -2.40 -0.18
CA ILE A 105 -1.12 -3.69 -0.48
C ILE A 105 -2.40 -3.88 0.32
N TYR A 106 -3.33 -4.62 -0.28
CA TYR A 106 -4.49 -5.15 0.41
C TYR A 106 -4.77 -6.59 -0.04
N THR A 107 -4.89 -7.52 0.90
CA THR A 107 -5.39 -8.88 0.63
C THR A 107 -6.65 -9.11 1.45
N ARG A 108 -7.68 -9.70 0.84
CA ARG A 108 -8.95 -9.94 1.52
C ARG A 108 -8.81 -11.05 2.58
N PRO A 109 -9.68 -11.06 3.62
CA PRO A 109 -9.73 -12.18 4.58
C PRO A 109 -9.96 -13.55 3.94
N THR A 110 -10.70 -13.59 2.83
CA THR A 110 -11.05 -14.82 2.09
C THR A 110 -10.12 -15.11 0.92
N SER A 111 -8.99 -14.41 0.81
CA SER A 111 -8.05 -14.59 -0.28
C SER A 111 -7.39 -15.97 -0.27
N ASN A 112 -7.14 -16.52 -1.46
CA ASN A 112 -6.19 -17.60 -1.63
C ASN A 112 -4.78 -17.03 -1.50
N PHE A 113 -4.21 -17.10 -0.29
CA PHE A 113 -2.91 -16.50 0.02
C PHE A 113 -1.75 -16.99 -0.84
N PRO A 114 -1.60 -18.30 -1.15
CA PRO A 114 -0.62 -18.76 -2.12
C PRO A 114 -0.69 -18.06 -3.49
N VAL A 115 -1.90 -17.85 -4.02
CA VAL A 115 -2.08 -17.15 -5.30
C VAL A 115 -1.75 -15.67 -5.16
N ALA A 116 -2.20 -15.01 -4.08
CA ALA A 116 -1.85 -13.63 -3.77
C ALA A 116 -0.32 -13.42 -3.66
N ASP A 117 0.37 -14.36 -3.02
CA ASP A 117 1.83 -14.33 -2.84
C ASP A 117 2.56 -14.49 -4.19
N ALA A 118 2.08 -15.36 -5.08
CA ALA A 118 2.66 -15.51 -6.42
C ALA A 118 2.54 -14.21 -7.24
N GLU A 119 1.36 -13.57 -7.22
CA GLU A 119 1.13 -12.30 -7.93
C GLU A 119 1.94 -11.15 -7.30
N MET A 120 2.00 -11.09 -5.97
CA MET A 120 2.83 -10.13 -5.26
C MET A 120 4.31 -10.31 -5.61
N LYS A 121 4.82 -11.55 -5.64
CA LYS A 121 6.20 -11.84 -6.04
C LYS A 121 6.49 -11.32 -7.44
N LYS A 122 5.61 -11.60 -8.40
CA LYS A 122 5.74 -11.12 -9.79
C LYS A 122 5.79 -9.59 -9.85
N ALA A 123 4.89 -8.90 -9.14
CA ALA A 123 4.87 -7.45 -9.05
C ALA A 123 6.17 -6.89 -8.43
N LEU A 124 6.61 -7.44 -7.29
CA LEU A 124 7.82 -7.02 -6.61
C LEU A 124 9.08 -7.27 -7.45
N THR A 125 9.18 -8.40 -8.15
CA THR A 125 10.28 -8.67 -9.08
C THR A 125 10.33 -7.63 -10.19
N LYS A 126 9.19 -7.24 -10.76
CA LYS A 126 9.11 -6.16 -11.77
C LYS A 126 9.58 -4.82 -11.19
N ILE A 127 9.13 -4.47 -9.98
CA ILE A 127 9.52 -3.24 -9.28
C ILE A 127 11.04 -3.22 -9.06
N LEU A 128 11.61 -4.29 -8.49
CA LEU A 128 13.04 -4.41 -8.18
C LEU A 128 13.89 -4.34 -9.45
N LYS A 129 13.50 -5.04 -10.52
CA LYS A 129 14.21 -5.03 -11.80
C LYS A 129 14.27 -3.63 -12.41
N ASN A 130 13.17 -2.88 -12.33
CA ASN A 130 13.08 -1.55 -12.92
C ASN A 130 13.70 -0.45 -12.04
N ASN A 131 13.91 -0.72 -10.75
CA ASN A 131 14.35 0.27 -9.78
C ASN A 131 15.47 -0.27 -8.86
N PRO A 132 16.62 -0.72 -9.42
CA PRO A 132 17.63 -1.48 -8.69
C PRO A 132 18.30 -0.72 -7.54
N ARG A 133 18.26 0.62 -7.55
CA ARG A 133 18.81 1.49 -6.50
C ARG A 133 17.73 2.11 -5.61
N SER A 134 16.57 1.48 -5.48
CA SER A 134 15.47 2.01 -4.67
C SER A 134 15.23 1.17 -3.42
N ASN A 135 14.97 1.84 -2.32
CA ASN A 135 14.51 1.17 -1.10
C ASN A 135 13.01 0.94 -1.22
N ILE A 136 12.53 -0.21 -0.73
CA ILE A 136 11.13 -0.59 -0.82
C ILE A 136 10.55 -0.66 0.59
N ILE A 137 9.41 0.00 0.78
CA ILE A 137 8.56 -0.14 1.96
C ILE A 137 7.26 -0.77 1.50
N ILE A 138 6.94 -1.95 2.01
CA ILE A 138 5.71 -2.66 1.68
C ILE A 138 4.79 -2.55 2.88
N LEU A 139 3.56 -2.08 2.71
CA LEU A 139 2.64 -1.91 3.83
C LEU A 139 1.18 -2.04 3.45
N GLY A 140 0.35 -2.34 4.44
CA GLY A 140 -1.10 -2.31 4.34
C GLY A 140 -1.76 -3.46 5.10
N ASP A 141 -3.06 -3.65 4.84
CA ASP A 141 -3.86 -4.71 5.44
C ASP A 141 -3.66 -6.03 4.67
N ILE A 142 -2.95 -6.95 5.29
CA ILE A 142 -2.64 -8.27 4.75
C ILE A 142 -3.62 -9.35 5.23
N ASN A 143 -4.56 -9.02 6.13
CA ASN A 143 -5.54 -9.96 6.70
C ASN A 143 -4.95 -11.31 7.17
N ARG A 144 -3.69 -11.30 7.62
CA ARG A 144 -2.98 -12.44 8.22
C ARG A 144 -1.80 -11.91 9.04
N ASN A 145 -1.29 -12.71 9.97
CA ASN A 145 -0.23 -12.24 10.88
C ASN A 145 1.11 -11.92 10.21
N ARG A 146 1.44 -12.62 9.12
CA ARG A 146 2.71 -12.46 8.40
C ARG A 146 2.64 -12.95 6.97
N VAL A 147 3.63 -12.53 6.17
CA VAL A 147 3.84 -12.94 4.79
C VAL A 147 5.23 -13.61 4.65
N PRO A 148 5.31 -14.96 4.77
CA PRO A 148 6.59 -15.69 4.73
C PRO A 148 7.41 -15.46 3.45
N LEU A 149 6.74 -15.18 2.33
CA LEU A 149 7.40 -14.81 1.08
C LEU A 149 8.28 -13.56 1.24
N LEU A 150 7.79 -12.51 1.89
CA LEU A 150 8.54 -11.27 2.10
C LEU A 150 9.71 -11.50 3.06
N GLU A 151 9.50 -12.29 4.10
CA GLU A 151 10.55 -12.68 5.05
C GLU A 151 11.67 -13.44 4.34
N THR A 152 11.33 -14.39 3.45
CA THR A 152 12.29 -15.13 2.63
C THR A 152 13.04 -14.22 1.65
N MET A 153 12.40 -13.14 1.17
CA MET A 153 13.04 -12.11 0.36
C MET A 153 13.92 -11.15 1.17
N GLY A 154 14.02 -11.34 2.48
CA GLY A 154 14.84 -10.57 3.42
C GLY A 154 14.16 -9.34 4.00
N TYR A 155 12.84 -9.22 3.91
CA TYR A 155 12.10 -8.14 4.56
C TYR A 155 11.72 -8.52 6.00
N LYS A 156 11.77 -7.56 6.91
CA LYS A 156 11.35 -7.69 8.31
C LYS A 156 10.02 -6.96 8.50
N ASN A 157 9.05 -7.60 9.14
CA ASN A 157 7.81 -6.93 9.53
C ASN A 157 8.06 -6.09 10.79
N LEU A 158 7.79 -4.79 10.72
CA LEU A 158 7.92 -3.87 11.85
C LEU A 158 6.66 -3.85 12.73
N VAL A 159 5.51 -4.27 12.20
CA VAL A 159 4.25 -4.31 12.95
C VAL A 159 4.15 -5.66 13.65
N ASN A 160 4.44 -5.67 14.95
CA ASN A 160 4.38 -6.85 15.81
C ASN A 160 3.39 -6.67 16.99
N PHE A 161 2.50 -5.68 16.89
CA PHE A 161 1.48 -5.37 17.88
C PHE A 161 0.07 -5.52 17.29
N ILE A 162 -0.92 -5.58 18.16
CA ILE A 162 -2.33 -5.75 17.77
C ILE A 162 -2.79 -4.50 17.03
N THR A 163 -3.32 -4.67 15.82
CA THR A 163 -3.87 -3.59 15.00
C THR A 163 -5.38 -3.67 14.83
N TYR A 164 -5.96 -4.83 15.13
CA TYR A 164 -7.40 -5.06 15.16
C TYR A 164 -7.83 -5.61 16.52
N LYS A 165 -8.81 -4.93 17.16
CA LYS A 165 -9.40 -5.36 18.43
C LYS A 165 -10.93 -5.33 18.31
N TYR A 166 -11.54 -6.49 18.40
CA TYR A 166 -12.99 -6.68 18.59
C TYR A 166 -13.20 -7.40 19.93
N PRO A 167 -14.36 -7.28 20.62
CA PRO A 167 -14.54 -7.75 22.00
C PRO A 167 -14.07 -9.18 22.33
N ARG A 168 -13.97 -10.08 21.34
CA ARG A 168 -13.43 -11.44 21.49
C ARG A 168 -12.33 -11.82 20.49
N SER A 169 -11.77 -10.88 19.75
CA SER A 169 -10.76 -11.13 18.72
C SER A 169 -9.68 -10.05 18.72
N GLN A 170 -8.43 -10.48 18.75
CA GLN A 170 -7.27 -9.61 18.60
C GLN A 170 -6.41 -10.18 17.49
N ALA A 171 -6.03 -9.33 16.54
CA ALA A 171 -5.20 -9.73 15.42
C ALA A 171 -4.26 -8.59 14.98
N THR A 172 -3.16 -8.98 14.35
CA THR A 172 -2.28 -8.08 13.61
C THR A 172 -2.60 -8.30 12.14
N LEU A 173 -3.49 -7.46 11.60
CA LEU A 173 -3.94 -7.55 10.21
C LEU A 173 -3.11 -6.64 9.30
N ASP A 174 -2.55 -5.57 9.87
CA ASP A 174 -1.68 -4.64 9.17
C ASP A 174 -0.23 -5.08 9.27
N ALA A 175 0.54 -4.82 8.22
CA ALA A 175 1.97 -5.08 8.20
C ALA A 175 2.76 -3.94 7.58
N VAL A 176 4.02 -3.83 7.97
CA VAL A 176 5.01 -2.95 7.35
C VAL A 176 6.30 -3.73 7.21
N TYR A 177 6.64 -4.09 5.98
CA TYR A 177 7.83 -4.85 5.61
C TYR A 177 8.90 -3.92 5.02
N VAL A 178 10.10 -3.97 5.60
CA VAL A 178 11.29 -3.21 5.17
C VAL A 178 12.53 -4.09 5.16
N LYS A 179 13.57 -3.70 4.42
CA LYS A 179 14.89 -4.34 4.51
C LYS A 179 15.89 -3.60 5.39
N ASP A 180 15.64 -2.32 5.62
CA ASP A 180 16.56 -1.42 6.28
C ASP A 180 16.25 -1.36 7.78
N ASP A 181 17.25 -1.63 8.61
CA ASP A 181 17.15 -1.68 10.06
C ASP A 181 16.99 -0.30 10.72
N ASN A 182 17.08 0.78 9.94
CA ASN A 182 16.84 2.14 10.42
C ASN A 182 15.35 2.47 10.62
N TYR A 183 14.43 1.62 10.13
CA TYR A 183 13.00 1.81 10.35
C TYR A 183 12.53 1.11 11.62
N GLN A 184 11.67 1.78 12.37
CA GLN A 184 11.04 1.24 13.58
C GLN A 184 9.55 1.58 13.57
N ALA A 185 8.72 0.66 14.02
CA ALA A 185 7.32 0.95 14.25
C ALA A 185 7.14 1.61 15.63
N ARG A 186 6.25 2.62 15.68
CA ARG A 186 5.79 3.22 16.92
C ARG A 186 4.28 3.08 16.99
N ASN A 187 3.80 2.47 18.08
CA ASN A 187 2.38 2.46 18.38
C ASN A 187 2.06 3.72 19.18
N TYR A 188 1.27 4.62 18.59
CA TYR A 188 0.71 5.76 19.32
C TYR A 188 -0.61 5.31 19.92
N ILE A 189 -0.61 5.05 21.22
CA ILE A 189 -1.83 4.88 22.01
C ILE A 189 -2.26 6.29 22.41
N PRO A 190 -3.40 6.80 21.92
CA PRO A 190 -3.94 8.09 22.37
C PRO A 190 -4.40 8.03 23.82
#